data_AF-A0A6F8XX13-F1
#
_entry.id   AF-A0A6F8XX13-F1
#
_cell.length_a   1.000
_cell.length_b   1.000
_cell.length_c   1.000
_cell.angle_alpha   90.00
_cell.angle_beta   90.00
_cell.angle_gamma   90.00
#
_symmetry.space_group_name_H-M   'P 1'
#
loop_
_entity.id
_entity.type
_entity.pdbx_description
1 polymer ?
#
loop_
_entity_poly.entity_id
_entity_poly.type
_entity_poly.pdbx_seq_one_letter_code
_entity_poly.pdbx_strand_id
1 'polypeptide(L)'
;MFDRSTPIAVVRRLGREYGWVAAAVGLGALVLICSVPFVTGVGTNWISGDPFAAPPRVAPTAGSTPSPVQEEAAGPPTSAAPTATPSPSRTPAEAGTQPRPATRTTTTAPPAPRTTAPPPAAAPKAPVALGPEGGAMGLWQMLRDRCRSLHRDADARLRNWTGPAENNWECKRQGSQRSELIDMQAACRSKYGSVAFAQFSNGRDAFSWHCFKR
;
A
#
# COMPACT_ATOMS: atom_id res chain seq x y z
N MET A 1 -10.86 -71.00 0.34
CA MET A 1 -10.90 -70.02 1.46
C MET A 1 -9.50 -69.46 1.63
N PHE A 2 -9.27 -68.22 1.24
CA PHE A 2 -7.99 -67.54 1.44
C PHE A 2 -8.07 -66.73 2.73
N ASP A 3 -7.23 -67.10 3.69
CA ASP A 3 -7.09 -66.40 4.97
C ASP A 3 -6.45 -65.02 4.73
N ARG A 4 -7.20 -63.96 5.01
CA ARG A 4 -6.87 -62.57 4.67
C ARG A 4 -6.74 -61.73 5.94
N SER A 5 -5.96 -62.22 6.91
CA SER A 5 -5.98 -61.71 8.29
C SER A 5 -4.60 -61.33 8.86
N THR A 6 -3.61 -61.01 8.02
CA THR A 6 -2.20 -60.82 8.48
C THR A 6 -1.44 -59.55 8.08
N PRO A 7 -1.99 -58.46 7.49
CA PRO A 7 -1.17 -57.25 7.28
C PRO A 7 -1.18 -56.24 8.45
N ILE A 8 -2.19 -56.27 9.34
CA ILE A 8 -2.42 -55.15 10.29
C ILE A 8 -1.56 -55.25 11.57
N ALA A 9 -1.26 -56.46 12.03
CA ALA A 9 -0.50 -56.67 13.27
C ALA A 9 0.99 -56.28 13.12
N VAL A 10 1.56 -56.48 11.94
CA VAL A 10 2.98 -56.18 11.66
C VAL A 10 3.23 -54.67 11.64
N VAL A 11 2.32 -53.89 11.02
CA VAL A 11 2.45 -52.43 10.88
C VAL A 11 2.44 -51.72 12.25
N ARG A 12 1.66 -52.20 13.21
CA ARG A 12 1.59 -51.60 14.56
C ARG A 12 2.87 -51.82 15.39
N ARG A 13 3.60 -52.91 15.15
CA ARG A 13 4.86 -53.20 15.85
C ARG A 13 6.02 -52.36 15.31
N LEU A 14 6.10 -52.23 13.98
CA LEU A 14 7.08 -51.35 13.33
C LEU A 14 6.86 -49.87 13.64
N GLY A 15 5.60 -49.41 13.74
CA GLY A 15 5.30 -48.01 14.09
C GLY A 15 5.79 -47.59 15.48
N ARG A 16 5.90 -48.53 16.43
CA ARG A 16 6.36 -48.24 17.80
C ARG A 16 7.89 -48.24 17.92
N GLU A 17 8.58 -49.04 17.11
CA GLU A 17 10.05 -49.15 17.13
C GLU A 17 10.73 -48.14 16.20
N TYR A 18 10.07 -47.71 15.11
CA TYR A 18 10.63 -46.78 14.12
C TYR A 18 9.95 -45.40 14.08
N GLY A 19 8.89 -45.18 14.87
CA GLY A 19 8.20 -43.88 14.93
C GLY A 19 9.11 -42.73 15.38
N TRP A 20 10.05 -43.00 16.30
CA TRP A 20 11.03 -42.02 16.74
C TRP A 20 12.05 -41.65 15.64
N VAL A 21 12.41 -42.59 14.76
CA VAL A 21 13.29 -42.35 13.62
C VAL A 21 12.58 -41.45 12.60
N ALA A 22 11.32 -41.71 12.30
CA ALA A 22 10.53 -40.86 11.41
C ALA A 22 10.36 -39.43 11.96
N ALA A 23 10.14 -39.30 13.28
CA ALA A 23 10.09 -38.00 13.94
C ALA A 23 11.44 -37.26 13.88
N ALA A 24 12.56 -37.95 14.12
CA ALA A 24 13.90 -37.37 14.05
C ALA A 24 14.27 -36.93 12.63
N VAL A 25 13.94 -37.74 11.61
CA VAL A 25 14.14 -37.40 10.19
C VAL A 25 13.29 -36.18 9.79
N GLY A 26 12.03 -36.12 10.24
CA GLY A 26 11.16 -34.97 10.00
C GLY A 26 11.68 -33.68 10.64
N LEU A 27 12.18 -33.76 11.89
CA LEU A 27 12.79 -32.63 12.59
C LEU A 27 14.07 -32.15 11.91
N GLY A 28 14.94 -33.08 11.49
CA GLY A 28 16.16 -32.76 10.73
C GLY A 28 15.86 -32.05 9.42
N ALA A 29 14.87 -32.54 8.65
CA ALA A 29 14.45 -31.91 7.41
C ALA A 29 13.87 -30.49 7.64
N LEU A 30 13.06 -30.30 8.68
CA LEU A 30 12.51 -28.98 9.03
C LEU A 30 13.60 -27.98 9.40
N VAL A 31 14.56 -28.38 10.24
CA VAL A 31 15.71 -27.52 10.62
C VAL A 31 16.52 -27.14 9.38
N LEU A 32 16.75 -28.09 8.47
CA LEU A 32 17.51 -27.85 7.24
C LEU A 32 16.79 -26.87 6.31
N ILE A 33 15.46 -26.99 6.15
CA ILE A 33 14.63 -26.03 5.38
C ILE A 33 14.64 -24.63 6.02
N CYS A 34 14.55 -24.54 7.35
CA CYS A 34 14.60 -23.26 8.07
C CYS A 34 15.98 -22.57 8.01
N SER A 35 17.04 -23.29 7.68
CA SER A 35 18.41 -22.77 7.62
C SER A 35 18.81 -22.25 6.23
N VAL A 36 18.09 -22.65 5.17
CA VAL A 36 18.37 -22.22 3.77
C VAL A 36 18.41 -20.70 3.58
N PRO A 37 17.55 -19.86 4.20
CA PRO A 37 17.59 -18.42 3.94
C PRO A 37 18.78 -17.70 4.60
N PHE A 38 19.62 -18.37 5.40
CA PHE A 38 20.76 -17.75 6.09
C PHE A 38 22.12 -18.00 5.40
N VAL A 39 22.23 -19.00 4.52
CA VAL A 39 23.51 -19.36 3.86
C VAL A 39 23.55 -18.93 2.40
N THR A 40 22.40 -18.80 1.74
CA THR A 40 22.34 -18.15 0.44
C THR A 40 22.34 -16.64 0.68
N GLY A 41 23.45 -15.97 0.36
CA GLY A 41 23.60 -14.52 0.42
C GLY A 41 22.71 -13.75 -0.56
N VAL A 42 21.44 -14.15 -0.68
CA VAL A 42 20.38 -13.36 -1.28
C VAL A 42 19.87 -12.47 -0.17
N GLY A 43 20.62 -11.40 0.09
CA GLY A 43 20.21 -10.38 1.04
C GLY A 43 18.78 -9.98 0.76
N THR A 44 17.90 -10.14 1.75
CA THR A 44 16.66 -9.39 1.78
C THR A 44 17.07 -7.93 1.91
N ASN A 45 17.27 -7.29 0.76
CA ASN A 45 17.55 -5.88 0.65
C ASN A 45 16.27 -5.16 1.07
N TRP A 46 16.09 -4.99 2.38
CA TRP A 46 15.19 -4.00 2.92
C TRP A 46 15.82 -2.66 2.58
N ILE A 47 15.54 -2.21 1.36
CA ILE A 47 15.69 -0.81 0.98
C ILE A 47 14.81 -0.06 1.98
N SER A 48 15.45 0.44 3.03
CA SER A 48 14.96 1.55 3.81
C SER A 48 14.75 2.68 2.82
N GLY A 49 13.55 2.73 2.25
CA GLY A 49 13.11 3.81 1.40
C GLY A 49 13.05 5.06 2.25
N ASP A 50 14.14 5.80 2.26
CA ASP A 50 14.20 7.16 2.75
C ASP A 50 13.16 7.96 1.93
N PRO A 51 12.08 8.51 2.52
CA PRO A 51 11.03 9.16 1.75
C PRO A 51 11.45 10.52 1.17
N PHE A 52 12.74 10.89 1.24
CA PHE A 52 13.26 12.18 0.79
C PHE A 52 14.44 12.10 -0.21
N ALA A 53 14.78 10.91 -0.73
CA ALA A 53 15.81 10.82 -1.77
C ALA A 53 15.26 11.35 -3.12
N ALA A 54 15.67 12.56 -3.49
CA ALA A 54 15.45 13.14 -4.82
C ALA A 54 16.00 12.20 -5.91
N PRO A 55 15.37 12.12 -7.11
CA PRO A 55 15.84 11.24 -8.15
C PRO A 55 17.25 11.64 -8.61
N PRO A 56 18.22 10.70 -8.73
CA PRO A 56 19.49 11.02 -9.35
C PRO A 56 19.27 11.35 -10.82
N ARG A 57 19.62 12.58 -11.20
CA ARG A 57 19.81 12.99 -12.60
C ARG A 57 20.89 12.09 -13.21
N VAL A 58 20.48 11.13 -14.04
CA VAL A 58 21.41 10.37 -14.88
C VAL A 58 21.72 11.23 -16.11
N ALA A 59 22.94 11.75 -16.18
CA ALA A 59 23.52 12.23 -17.44
C ALA A 59 24.00 11.02 -18.26
N PRO A 60 23.86 11.03 -19.60
CA PRO A 60 24.31 9.91 -20.42
C PRO A 60 25.83 10.02 -20.66
N THR A 61 26.59 9.04 -20.19
CA THR A 61 27.99 8.85 -20.61
C THR A 61 28.03 7.77 -21.69
N ALA A 62 28.62 8.14 -22.82
CA ALA A 62 28.80 7.35 -24.01
C ALA A 62 29.76 6.16 -23.83
N GLY A 63 29.55 5.14 -24.66
CA GLY A 63 30.65 4.32 -25.21
C GLY A 63 30.81 2.92 -24.65
N SER A 64 30.18 1.93 -25.31
CA SER A 64 30.86 0.78 -25.95
C SER A 64 29.87 -0.36 -26.24
N THR A 65 29.59 -0.56 -27.52
CA THR A 65 29.02 -1.77 -28.16
C THR A 65 30.20 -2.56 -28.79
N PRO A 66 30.08 -3.77 -29.40
CA PRO A 66 28.91 -4.65 -29.68
C PRO A 66 29.17 -6.14 -29.32
N SER A 67 28.35 -7.20 -29.52
CA SER A 67 27.37 -7.67 -30.54
C SER A 67 26.85 -9.09 -30.09
N PRO A 68 26.02 -9.88 -30.82
CA PRO A 68 24.89 -9.61 -31.75
C PRO A 68 23.64 -10.54 -31.53
N VAL A 69 22.63 -10.35 -32.41
CA VAL A 69 21.48 -11.23 -32.80
C VAL A 69 20.30 -11.24 -31.79
N GLN A 70 19.07 -10.80 -32.10
CA GLN A 70 18.24 -11.07 -33.28
C GLN A 70 17.48 -9.84 -33.80
N GLU A 71 17.45 -9.81 -35.13
CA GLU A 71 16.65 -8.99 -36.02
C GLU A 71 15.44 -9.83 -36.47
N GLU A 72 14.22 -9.31 -36.36
CA GLU A 72 13.24 -9.44 -37.45
C GLU A 72 12.15 -8.35 -37.35
N ALA A 73 12.17 -7.51 -38.40
CA ALA A 73 11.08 -6.80 -39.07
C ALA A 73 10.24 -5.74 -38.34
N ALA A 74 10.61 -4.51 -38.70
CA ALA A 74 9.90 -3.25 -38.55
C ALA A 74 8.56 -3.16 -39.31
N GLY A 75 7.66 -2.35 -38.73
CA GLY A 75 6.74 -1.49 -39.46
C GLY A 75 6.60 -0.15 -38.72
N PRO A 76 6.90 1.01 -39.34
CA PRO A 76 6.67 2.33 -38.75
C PRO A 76 5.63 3.15 -39.56
N PRO A 77 5.36 4.44 -39.25
CA PRO A 77 4.94 4.99 -37.95
C PRO A 77 3.84 6.09 -38.10
N THR A 78 3.03 6.34 -37.06
CA THR A 78 2.40 7.69 -36.87
C THR A 78 1.98 7.84 -35.40
N SER A 79 2.74 8.52 -34.54
CA SER A 79 2.75 9.97 -34.27
C SER A 79 1.39 10.55 -33.84
N ALA A 80 1.23 10.82 -32.53
CA ALA A 80 0.60 12.03 -32.01
C ALA A 80 0.85 12.18 -30.49
N ALA A 81 1.28 13.39 -30.12
CA ALA A 81 1.60 13.88 -28.79
C ALA A 81 0.37 14.00 -27.85
N PRO A 82 0.57 14.11 -26.52
CA PRO A 82 -0.51 14.34 -25.56
C PRO A 82 -0.92 15.82 -25.54
N THR A 83 -2.22 16.11 -25.54
CA THR A 83 -2.76 17.45 -25.27
C THR A 83 -3.81 17.39 -24.17
N ALA A 84 -3.72 18.40 -23.32
CA ALA A 84 -4.43 18.58 -22.06
C ALA A 84 -5.95 18.75 -22.17
N THR A 85 -6.60 18.51 -21.03
CA THR A 85 -7.98 18.83 -20.62
C THR A 85 -8.34 20.30 -20.91
N PRO A 86 -9.60 20.66 -21.22
CA PRO A 86 -10.50 21.09 -20.14
C PRO A 86 -12.02 20.88 -20.33
N SER A 87 -12.70 20.84 -19.16
CA SER A 87 -14.01 21.43 -18.82
C SER A 87 -15.35 20.79 -19.24
N PRO A 88 -16.31 20.63 -18.30
CA PRO A 88 -17.72 20.43 -18.60
C PRO A 88 -18.49 21.73 -18.86
N SER A 89 -19.45 21.62 -19.78
CA SER A 89 -20.37 22.62 -20.31
C SER A 89 -21.31 23.26 -19.27
N ARG A 90 -21.55 24.56 -19.42
CA ARG A 90 -22.84 25.22 -19.10
C ARG A 90 -23.23 26.16 -20.24
N THR A 91 -24.36 25.87 -20.86
CA THR A 91 -25.19 26.72 -21.75
C THR A 91 -25.64 27.99 -20.98
N PRO A 92 -26.03 29.12 -21.62
CA PRO A 92 -27.19 29.19 -22.52
C PRO A 92 -27.15 30.19 -23.70
N ALA A 93 -27.99 29.88 -24.69
CA ALA A 93 -28.90 30.74 -25.45
C ALA A 93 -28.39 31.98 -26.23
N GLU A 94 -28.39 31.80 -27.55
CA GLU A 94 -29.24 32.50 -28.53
C GLU A 94 -29.08 34.02 -28.74
N ALA A 95 -28.74 34.32 -29.99
CA ALA A 95 -28.51 35.62 -30.56
C ALA A 95 -29.83 36.35 -30.86
N GLY A 96 -29.96 37.56 -30.32
CA GLY A 96 -30.92 38.58 -30.75
C GLY A 96 -30.20 39.73 -31.43
N THR A 97 -30.50 39.93 -32.71
CA THR A 97 -30.04 41.01 -33.61
C THR A 97 -30.62 42.38 -33.22
N GLN A 98 -29.80 43.45 -33.11
CA GLN A 98 -30.12 44.79 -33.67
C GLN A 98 -28.95 45.81 -33.56
N PRO A 99 -28.76 46.73 -34.55
CA PRO A 99 -27.65 47.70 -34.55
C PRO A 99 -28.01 49.16 -34.21
N ARG A 100 -26.94 49.93 -33.84
CA ARG A 100 -26.71 51.41 -33.95
C ARG A 100 -27.12 52.30 -32.74
N PRO A 101 -26.65 53.58 -32.59
CA PRO A 101 -25.30 54.19 -32.63
C PRO A 101 -24.86 54.91 -31.31
N ALA A 102 -23.55 55.14 -31.19
CA ALA A 102 -22.82 56.28 -30.58
C ALA A 102 -23.26 56.91 -29.23
N THR A 103 -22.40 56.84 -28.21
CA THR A 103 -21.81 58.04 -27.57
C THR A 103 -20.55 57.68 -26.77
N ARG A 104 -19.44 58.36 -27.05
CA ARG A 104 -18.19 58.30 -26.28
C ARG A 104 -18.33 59.21 -25.07
N THR A 105 -18.36 58.64 -23.86
CA THR A 105 -18.23 59.41 -22.62
C THR A 105 -16.94 58.99 -21.93
N THR A 106 -15.92 59.84 -22.03
CA THR A 106 -14.65 59.68 -21.34
C THR A 106 -14.90 59.91 -19.84
N THR A 107 -15.03 58.83 -19.07
CA THR A 107 -15.07 58.91 -17.60
C THR A 107 -13.66 58.62 -17.08
N THR A 108 -13.01 59.64 -16.55
CA THR A 108 -11.72 59.53 -15.86
C THR A 108 -11.89 58.67 -14.61
N ALA A 109 -11.34 57.46 -14.64
CA ALA A 109 -11.36 56.55 -13.48
C ALA A 109 -10.46 57.09 -12.35
N PRO A 110 -10.92 57.08 -11.09
CA PRO A 110 -10.08 57.42 -9.95
C PRO A 110 -8.97 56.36 -9.75
N PRO A 111 -7.80 56.75 -9.20
CA PRO A 111 -6.69 55.84 -8.98
C PRO A 111 -7.09 54.72 -8.01
N ALA A 112 -6.85 53.47 -8.42
CA ALA A 112 -7.10 52.29 -7.60
C ALA A 112 -6.30 52.38 -6.28
N PRO A 113 -6.90 52.03 -5.12
CA PRO A 113 -6.15 51.91 -3.88
C PRO A 113 -5.06 50.85 -4.05
N ARG A 114 -3.85 51.15 -3.56
CA ARG A 114 -2.76 50.17 -3.52
C ARG A 114 -3.16 49.04 -2.58
N THR A 115 -3.60 47.92 -3.13
CA THR A 115 -3.75 46.67 -2.38
C THR A 115 -2.38 46.27 -1.87
N THR A 116 -2.14 46.49 -0.58
CA THR A 116 -0.96 45.96 0.08
C THR A 116 -1.19 44.47 0.22
N ALA A 117 -0.34 43.65 -0.40
CA ALA A 117 -0.49 42.20 -0.36
C ALA A 117 -0.47 41.72 1.11
N PRO A 118 -1.42 40.89 1.54
CA PRO A 118 -1.39 40.33 2.89
C PRO A 118 -0.09 39.52 3.07
N PRO A 119 0.50 39.54 4.28
CA PRO A 119 1.73 38.80 4.56
C PRO A 119 1.54 37.31 4.20
N PRO A 120 2.59 36.63 3.71
CA PRO A 120 2.50 35.23 3.34
C PRO A 120 1.96 34.41 4.51
N ALA A 121 0.87 33.67 4.27
CA ALA A 121 0.31 32.77 5.27
C ALA A 121 1.39 31.76 5.68
N ALA A 122 1.62 31.64 7.00
CA ALA A 122 2.56 30.66 7.52
C ALA A 122 2.18 29.26 7.04
N ALA A 123 3.16 28.51 6.54
CA ALA A 123 2.93 27.16 6.03
C ALA A 123 2.33 26.24 7.11
N PRO A 124 1.38 25.35 6.74
CA PRO A 124 0.84 24.38 7.69
C PRO A 124 1.96 23.51 8.28
N LYS A 125 1.96 23.33 9.60
CA LYS A 125 2.89 22.39 10.24
C LYS A 125 2.59 20.98 9.75
N ALA A 126 3.64 20.26 9.38
CA ALA A 126 3.54 18.87 8.98
C ALA A 126 3.09 17.99 10.17
N PRO A 127 2.24 16.98 9.93
CA PRO A 127 1.87 16.02 10.97
C PRO A 127 3.10 15.26 11.49
N VAL A 128 3.09 14.97 12.80
CA VAL A 128 4.13 14.16 13.45
C VAL A 128 3.70 12.70 13.45
N ALA A 129 4.56 11.81 12.93
CA ALA A 129 4.34 10.37 12.98
C ALA A 129 4.43 9.85 14.42
N LEU A 130 3.46 9.02 14.80
CA LEU A 130 3.36 8.39 16.13
C LEU A 130 3.72 6.90 16.09
N GLY A 131 3.59 6.28 14.92
CA GLY A 131 3.79 4.85 14.73
C GLY A 131 2.95 4.34 13.56
N PRO A 132 2.72 3.04 13.46
CA PRO A 132 3.23 1.99 14.34
C PRO A 132 4.75 1.76 14.23
N GLU A 133 5.41 1.57 15.37
CA GLU A 133 6.85 1.32 15.46
C GLU A 133 7.23 -0.05 14.87
N GLY A 134 8.32 -0.14 14.12
CA GLY A 134 8.74 -1.41 13.50
C GLY A 134 7.99 -1.79 12.22
N GLY A 135 7.35 -0.82 11.56
CA GLY A 135 6.74 -0.99 10.23
C GLY A 135 5.58 -1.99 10.23
N ALA A 136 5.58 -2.92 9.27
CA ALA A 136 4.50 -3.89 9.07
C ALA A 136 4.20 -4.74 10.32
N MET A 137 5.23 -5.15 11.06
CA MET A 137 5.06 -5.93 12.30
C MET A 137 4.42 -5.10 13.40
N GLY A 138 4.82 -3.83 13.53
CA GLY A 138 4.21 -2.89 14.45
C GLY A 138 2.74 -2.66 14.17
N LEU A 139 2.41 -2.48 12.89
CA LEU A 139 1.04 -2.31 12.43
C LEU A 139 0.22 -3.53 12.80
N TRP A 140 0.68 -4.72 12.43
CA TRP A 140 -0.04 -5.95 12.72
C TRP A 140 -0.26 -6.16 14.23
N GLN A 141 0.75 -5.91 15.05
CA GLN A 141 0.63 -5.99 16.51
C GLN A 141 -0.42 -4.99 17.04
N MET A 142 -0.39 -3.74 16.58
CA MET A 142 -1.40 -2.74 16.94
C MET A 142 -2.83 -3.18 16.58
N LEU A 143 -3.02 -3.70 15.37
CA LEU A 143 -4.35 -4.12 14.89
C LEU A 143 -4.86 -5.34 15.66
N ARG A 144 -3.98 -6.28 15.96
CA ARG A 144 -4.31 -7.42 16.83
C ARG A 144 -4.74 -6.96 18.21
N ASP A 145 -3.99 -6.06 18.84
CA ASP A 145 -4.32 -5.55 20.17
C ASP A 145 -5.68 -4.84 20.14
N ARG A 146 -5.97 -4.10 19.06
CA ARG A 146 -7.29 -3.51 18.82
C ARG A 146 -8.38 -4.57 18.70
N CYS A 147 -8.20 -5.60 17.89
CA CYS A 147 -9.20 -6.67 17.76
C CYS A 147 -9.45 -7.40 19.08
N ARG A 148 -8.40 -7.70 19.85
CA ARG A 148 -8.52 -8.34 21.17
C ARG A 148 -9.23 -7.46 22.19
N SER A 149 -9.07 -6.13 22.09
CA SER A 149 -9.78 -5.18 22.95
C SER A 149 -11.29 -5.14 22.67
N LEU A 150 -11.70 -5.33 21.41
CA LEU A 150 -13.09 -5.40 21.00
C LEU A 150 -13.69 -6.78 21.30
N HIS A 151 -12.94 -7.83 21.00
CA HIS A 151 -13.35 -9.23 21.10
C HIS A 151 -12.16 -10.06 21.59
N ARG A 152 -12.20 -10.56 22.83
CA ARG A 152 -11.04 -11.22 23.47
C ARG A 152 -10.44 -12.39 22.67
N ASP A 153 -11.26 -13.03 21.84
CA ASP A 153 -10.96 -14.20 21.03
C ASP A 153 -10.83 -13.89 19.52
N ALA A 154 -10.68 -12.61 19.15
CA ALA A 154 -10.41 -12.18 17.79
C ALA A 154 -8.92 -11.88 17.55
N ASP A 155 -8.52 -12.08 16.29
CA ASP A 155 -7.21 -11.67 15.79
C ASP A 155 -7.39 -10.79 14.55
N ALA A 156 -6.40 -9.94 14.29
CA ALA A 156 -6.36 -9.13 13.09
C ALA A 156 -5.92 -9.99 11.89
N ARG A 157 -6.67 -9.92 10.81
CA ARG A 157 -6.37 -10.63 9.57
C ARG A 157 -6.43 -9.72 8.38
N LEU A 158 -5.54 -10.00 7.43
CA LEU A 158 -5.66 -9.46 6.10
C LEU A 158 -6.83 -10.13 5.41
N ARG A 159 -7.67 -9.33 4.76
CA ARG A 159 -8.75 -9.83 3.91
C ARG A 159 -8.15 -10.40 2.64
N ASN A 160 -8.78 -11.45 2.12
CA ASN A 160 -8.54 -11.90 0.76
C ASN A 160 -9.23 -10.92 -0.21
N TRP A 161 -8.66 -9.72 -0.35
CA TRP A 161 -9.22 -8.62 -1.10
C TRP A 161 -8.09 -7.83 -1.77
N THR A 162 -8.26 -7.50 -3.05
CA THR A 162 -7.26 -6.79 -3.87
C THR A 162 -7.60 -5.31 -4.07
N GLY A 163 -8.55 -4.77 -3.32
CA GLY A 163 -8.94 -3.36 -3.41
C GLY A 163 -8.16 -2.44 -2.45
N PRO A 164 -8.73 -1.26 -2.14
CA PRO A 164 -8.01 -0.22 -1.41
C PRO A 164 -7.58 -0.62 0.00
N ALA A 165 -6.45 -0.08 0.45
CA ALA A 165 -5.86 -0.29 1.78
C ALA A 165 -6.83 -0.03 2.94
N GLU A 166 -7.81 0.85 2.74
CA GLU A 166 -8.91 1.23 3.65
C GLU A 166 -9.67 0.04 4.21
N ASN A 167 -9.84 -1.01 3.41
CA ASN A 167 -10.71 -2.13 3.74
C ASN A 167 -9.95 -3.45 3.74
N ASN A 168 -8.63 -3.45 3.97
CA ASN A 168 -7.82 -4.66 3.88
C ASN A 168 -7.69 -5.44 5.18
N TRP A 169 -8.12 -4.87 6.31
CA TRP A 169 -7.99 -5.50 7.61
C TRP A 169 -9.34 -5.77 8.26
N GLU A 170 -9.47 -6.95 8.84
CA GLU A 170 -10.64 -7.35 9.63
C GLU A 170 -10.24 -8.02 10.93
N CYS A 171 -11.09 -7.88 11.94
CA CYS A 171 -11.08 -8.73 13.11
C CYS A 171 -11.83 -10.02 12.81
N LYS A 172 -11.16 -11.16 12.96
CA LYS A 172 -11.77 -12.49 12.80
C LYS A 172 -11.74 -13.23 14.11
N ARG A 173 -12.94 -13.55 14.63
CA ARG A 173 -13.11 -14.32 15.86
C ARG A 173 -12.91 -15.82 15.60
N GLN A 174 -12.22 -16.51 16.51
CA GLN A 174 -12.02 -17.94 16.39
C GLN A 174 -13.37 -18.70 16.39
N GLY A 175 -13.56 -19.62 15.44
CA GLY A 175 -14.80 -20.39 15.33
C GLY A 175 -16.02 -19.62 14.77
N SER A 176 -15.87 -18.33 14.47
CA SER A 176 -16.93 -17.51 13.88
C SER A 176 -16.72 -17.33 12.37
N GLN A 177 -17.82 -17.33 11.62
CA GLN A 177 -17.83 -16.90 10.22
C GLN A 177 -17.96 -15.38 10.07
N ARG A 178 -18.30 -14.67 11.15
CA ARG A 178 -18.39 -13.21 11.13
C ARG A 178 -17.00 -12.59 11.25
N SER A 179 -16.73 -11.63 10.38
CA SER A 179 -15.60 -10.71 10.48
C SER A 179 -16.11 -9.27 10.53
N GLU A 180 -15.32 -8.41 11.17
CA GLU A 180 -15.62 -6.98 11.33
C GLU A 180 -14.45 -6.17 10.78
N LEU A 181 -14.70 -5.18 9.92
CA LEU A 181 -13.63 -4.34 9.38
C LEU A 181 -12.97 -3.52 10.48
N ILE A 182 -11.65 -3.40 10.40
CA ILE A 182 -10.91 -2.56 11.35
C ILE A 182 -10.98 -1.11 10.90
N ASP A 183 -11.64 -0.26 11.68
CA ASP A 183 -11.52 1.19 11.55
C ASP A 183 -10.12 1.64 12.01
N MET A 184 -9.29 2.01 11.05
CA MET A 184 -7.92 2.48 11.29
C MET A 184 -7.87 3.78 12.09
N GLN A 185 -8.82 4.70 11.90
CA GLN A 185 -8.91 5.93 12.68
C GLN A 185 -9.20 5.61 14.15
N ALA A 186 -10.11 4.67 14.41
CA ALA A 186 -10.38 4.21 15.76
C ALA A 186 -9.19 3.47 16.38
N ALA A 187 -8.47 2.66 15.60
CA ALA A 187 -7.27 1.95 16.05
C ALA A 187 -6.16 2.91 16.49
N CYS A 188 -5.84 3.93 15.67
CA CYS A 188 -4.85 4.95 16.03
C CYS A 188 -5.26 5.73 17.27
N ARG A 189 -6.53 6.16 17.37
CA ARG A 189 -7.03 6.89 18.55
C ARG A 189 -7.00 6.06 19.82
N SER A 190 -7.28 4.76 19.70
CA SER A 190 -7.23 3.82 20.82
C SER A 190 -5.81 3.62 21.34
N LYS A 191 -4.78 3.62 20.48
CA LYS A 191 -3.39 3.38 20.88
C LYS A 191 -2.64 4.64 21.29
N TYR A 192 -2.82 5.74 20.55
CA TYR A 192 -2.01 6.96 20.72
C TYR A 192 -2.80 8.16 21.27
N GLY A 193 -4.09 7.98 21.59
CA GLY A 193 -4.96 9.01 22.16
C GLY A 193 -5.87 9.70 21.14
N SER A 194 -6.83 10.47 21.64
CA SER A 194 -7.95 11.00 20.87
C SER A 194 -7.58 11.93 19.70
N VAL A 195 -6.41 12.57 19.75
CA VAL A 195 -5.90 13.47 18.71
C VAL A 195 -5.18 12.75 17.57
N ALA A 196 -4.94 11.44 17.71
CA ALA A 196 -4.29 10.65 16.69
C ALA A 196 -5.23 10.39 15.51
N PHE A 197 -4.68 10.37 14.30
CA PHE A 197 -5.40 9.99 13.09
C PHE A 197 -4.57 9.03 12.24
N ALA A 198 -5.25 8.21 11.46
CA ALA A 198 -4.66 7.25 10.56
C ALA A 198 -4.51 7.84 9.16
N GLN A 199 -3.41 7.50 8.49
CA GLN A 199 -3.22 7.79 7.07
C GLN A 199 -2.35 6.68 6.46
N PHE A 200 -2.64 6.30 5.22
CA PHE A 200 -1.83 5.36 4.47
C PHE A 200 -0.92 6.10 3.48
N SER A 201 0.30 5.62 3.30
CA SER A 201 1.22 6.16 2.29
C SER A 201 0.98 5.59 0.90
N ASN A 202 0.34 4.41 0.80
CA ASN A 202 0.02 3.76 -0.46
C ASN A 202 -1.35 3.06 -0.41
N GLY A 203 -2.32 3.58 -1.18
CA GLY A 203 -3.68 3.04 -1.21
C GLY A 203 -3.81 1.60 -1.73
N ARG A 204 -2.75 1.01 -2.30
CA ARG A 204 -2.70 -0.38 -2.76
C ARG A 204 -1.95 -1.32 -1.81
N ASP A 205 -1.36 -0.79 -0.75
CA ASP A 205 -0.61 -1.58 0.23
C ASP A 205 -1.30 -1.53 1.59
N ALA A 206 -1.77 -2.70 2.02
CA ALA A 206 -2.42 -2.86 3.32
C ALA A 206 -1.48 -2.62 4.51
N PHE A 207 -0.16 -2.64 4.32
CA PHE A 207 0.82 -2.41 5.38
C PHE A 207 1.30 -0.97 5.47
N SER A 208 0.84 -0.11 4.57
CA SER A 208 1.27 1.30 4.47
C SER A 208 0.58 2.24 5.46
N TRP A 209 -0.15 1.69 6.45
CA TRP A 209 -0.88 2.47 7.45
C TRP A 209 0.04 3.01 8.53
N HIS A 210 -0.13 4.31 8.82
CA HIS A 210 0.57 5.03 9.86
C HIS A 210 -0.39 5.88 10.68
N CYS A 211 -0.02 6.16 11.93
CA CYS A 211 -0.73 7.04 12.83
C CYS A 211 0.05 8.34 13.02
N PHE A 212 -0.66 9.47 13.05
CA PHE A 212 -0.09 10.81 13.13
C PHE A 212 -0.83 11.68 14.16
N LYS A 213 -0.22 12.80 14.56
CA LYS A 213 -0.87 13.93 15.24
C LYS A 213 -0.51 15.26 14.58
N ARG A 214 -1.34 16.28 14.77
CA ARG A 214 -1.04 17.67 14.38
C ARG A 214 -0.55 18.49 15.57
#